data_AF-A0A5C7R6A1-F1
#
_entry.id   AF-A0A5C7R6A1-F1
#
_cell.length_a   1.000
_cell.length_b   1.000
_cell.length_c   1.000
_cell.angle_alpha   90.00
_cell.angle_beta   90.00
_cell.angle_gamma   90.00
#
_symmetry.space_group_name_H-M   'P 1'
#
loop_
_entity.id
_entity.type
_entity.pdbx_description
1 polymer ?
#
loop_
_entity_poly.entity_id
_entity_poly.type
_entity_poly.pdbx_seq_one_letter_code
_entity_poly.pdbx_strand_id
1 'polypeptide(L)'
;MILLKLTLLSLWNRRASVLLTILAIAISIALLLGVEYIRKEAKASFLSTISGTDLVVGARSGSVQLLLYSVFRIGNATNNISWKSYQELTASPQIAWTIPLSLGDSHQGFRVLGTNQNYFRYYRFGDKRTLEFAQGQAFAGVFDAVLGAEVARKLGYQLSDKIVIAHGTSTVSTALHADKPFTVTGILKPTGTPLDRTVHISLEGLEAVH
;
A
#
# COMPACT_ATOMS: atom_id res chain seq x y z
N MET A 1 -16.53 -12.81 -55.29
CA MET A 1 -17.72 -12.13 -54.73
C MET A 1 -18.95 -13.04 -54.57
N ILE A 2 -19.22 -13.99 -55.48
CA ILE A 2 -20.37 -14.90 -55.37
C ILE A 2 -20.32 -15.80 -54.12
N LEU A 3 -19.15 -16.37 -53.80
CA LEU A 3 -18.95 -17.22 -52.62
C LEU A 3 -19.26 -16.49 -51.30
N LEU A 4 -18.81 -15.25 -51.15
CA LEU A 4 -19.10 -14.39 -49.98
C LEU A 4 -20.60 -14.08 -49.82
N LYS A 5 -21.30 -13.89 -50.94
CA LYS A 5 -22.75 -13.63 -50.94
C LYS A 5 -23.53 -14.88 -50.53
N LEU A 6 -23.12 -16.05 -51.03
CA LEU A 6 -23.71 -17.34 -50.66
C LEU A 6 -23.46 -17.69 -49.18
N THR A 7 -22.25 -17.43 -48.65
CA THR A 7 -21.95 -17.68 -47.24
C THR A 7 -22.76 -16.79 -46.30
N LEU A 8 -22.92 -15.49 -46.62
CA LEU A 8 -23.76 -14.56 -45.84
C LEU A 8 -25.24 -14.98 -45.82
N LEU A 9 -25.80 -15.37 -46.98
CA LEU A 9 -27.18 -15.86 -47.06
C LEU A 9 -27.36 -17.17 -46.27
N SER A 10 -26.37 -18.06 -46.30
CA SER A 10 -26.36 -19.29 -45.50
C SER A 10 -26.32 -19.02 -43.99
N LEU A 11 -25.47 -18.09 -43.56
CA LEU A 11 -25.40 -17.66 -42.15
C LEU A 11 -26.72 -17.03 -41.68
N TRP A 12 -27.37 -16.22 -42.53
CA TRP A 12 -28.67 -15.62 -42.23
C TRP A 12 -29.78 -16.67 -42.07
N ASN A 13 -29.80 -17.69 -42.94
CA ASN A 13 -30.75 -18.79 -42.84
C ASN A 13 -30.56 -19.62 -41.55
N ARG A 14 -29.33 -19.68 -41.02
CA ARG A 14 -28.96 -20.38 -39.77
C ARG A 14 -28.72 -19.43 -38.59
N ARG A 15 -29.40 -18.28 -38.57
CA ARG A 15 -29.18 -17.18 -37.62
C ARG A 15 -29.10 -17.60 -36.15
N ALA A 16 -29.95 -18.55 -35.70
CA ALA A 16 -29.97 -18.98 -34.31
C ALA A 16 -28.68 -19.71 -33.90
N SER A 17 -28.24 -20.69 -34.71
CA SER A 17 -26.99 -21.42 -34.46
C SER A 17 -25.78 -20.51 -34.57
N VAL A 18 -25.75 -19.62 -35.57
CA VAL A 18 -24.67 -18.64 -35.74
C VAL A 18 -24.59 -17.71 -34.53
N LEU A 19 -25.72 -17.22 -34.04
CA LEU A 19 -25.77 -16.36 -32.85
C LEU A 19 -25.25 -17.09 -31.60
N LEU A 20 -25.65 -18.34 -31.41
CA LEU A 20 -25.16 -19.15 -30.28
C LEU A 20 -23.65 -19.37 -30.35
N THR A 21 -23.11 -19.65 -31.54
CA THR A 21 -21.67 -19.80 -31.77
C THR A 21 -20.92 -18.50 -31.53
N ILE A 22 -21.42 -17.37 -32.04
CA ILE A 22 -20.83 -16.05 -31.81
C ILE A 22 -20.82 -15.74 -30.31
N LEU A 23 -21.91 -16.00 -29.60
CA LEU A 23 -22.02 -15.75 -28.17
C LEU A 23 -21.04 -16.62 -27.37
N ALA A 24 -20.92 -17.90 -27.71
CA ALA A 24 -19.96 -18.81 -27.09
C ALA A 24 -18.51 -18.35 -27.30
N ILE A 25 -18.15 -17.95 -28.53
CA ILE A 25 -16.82 -17.42 -28.85
C ILE A 25 -16.58 -16.09 -28.11
N ALA A 26 -17.57 -15.20 -28.09
CA ALA A 26 -17.49 -13.91 -27.41
C ALA A 26 -17.26 -14.08 -25.90
N ILE A 27 -18.00 -14.98 -25.25
CA ILE A 27 -17.81 -15.28 -23.82
C ILE A 27 -16.41 -15.86 -23.57
N SER A 28 -15.96 -16.80 -24.39
CA SER A 28 -14.63 -17.41 -24.25
C SER A 28 -13.50 -16.36 -24.37
N ILE A 29 -13.57 -15.49 -25.38
CA ILE A 29 -12.60 -14.41 -25.59
C ILE A 29 -12.70 -13.37 -24.47
N ALA A 30 -13.91 -12.96 -24.07
CA ALA A 30 -14.12 -12.00 -22.99
C ALA A 30 -13.56 -12.51 -21.66
N LEU A 31 -13.73 -13.80 -21.36
CA LEU A 31 -13.18 -14.40 -20.16
C LEU A 31 -11.65 -14.44 -20.19
N LEU A 32 -11.06 -14.87 -21.32
CA LEU A 32 -9.60 -14.90 -21.49
C LEU A 32 -8.99 -13.51 -21.35
N LEU A 33 -9.54 -12.52 -22.07
CA LEU A 33 -9.06 -11.13 -22.02
C LEU A 33 -9.34 -10.48 -20.67
N GLY A 34 -10.49 -10.77 -20.05
CA GLY A 34 -10.85 -10.26 -18.73
C GLY A 34 -9.87 -10.71 -17.65
N VAL A 35 -9.52 -12.00 -17.63
CA VAL A 35 -8.51 -12.53 -16.70
C VAL A 35 -7.15 -11.89 -16.95
N GLU A 36 -6.73 -11.78 -18.23
CA GLU A 36 -5.46 -11.17 -18.58
C GLU A 36 -5.38 -9.69 -18.19
N TYR A 37 -6.47 -8.95 -18.41
CA TYR A 37 -6.58 -7.53 -18.07
C TYR A 37 -6.53 -7.31 -16.56
N ILE A 38 -7.35 -8.07 -15.79
CA ILE A 38 -7.34 -8.01 -14.32
C ILE A 38 -5.94 -8.34 -13.78
N ARG A 39 -5.27 -9.35 -14.35
CA ARG A 39 -3.90 -9.72 -13.95
C ARG A 39 -2.91 -8.57 -14.19
N LYS A 40 -2.97 -7.93 -15.37
CA LYS A 40 -2.10 -6.81 -15.71
C LYS A 40 -2.34 -5.60 -14.83
N GLU A 41 -3.60 -5.21 -14.65
CA GLU A 41 -3.97 -4.07 -13.80
C GLU A 41 -3.64 -4.32 -12.33
N ALA A 42 -3.87 -5.52 -11.82
CA ALA A 42 -3.41 -5.89 -10.48
C ALA A 42 -1.90 -5.68 -10.37
N LYS A 43 -1.11 -6.23 -11.31
CA LYS A 43 0.35 -6.05 -11.32
C LYS A 43 0.77 -4.58 -11.45
N ALA A 44 0.11 -3.79 -12.28
CA ALA A 44 0.39 -2.37 -12.44
C ALA A 44 0.10 -1.59 -11.15
N SER A 45 -1.02 -1.89 -10.48
CA SER A 45 -1.35 -1.34 -9.17
C SER A 45 -0.28 -1.69 -8.12
N PHE A 46 0.25 -2.92 -8.13
CA PHE A 46 1.41 -3.29 -7.32
C PHE A 46 2.64 -2.42 -7.62
N LEU A 47 2.97 -2.22 -8.90
CA LEU A 47 4.12 -1.38 -9.27
C LEU A 47 3.93 0.11 -8.94
N SER A 48 2.68 0.57 -8.82
CA SER A 48 2.39 1.98 -8.53
C SER A 48 2.58 2.37 -7.05
N THR A 49 2.69 1.41 -6.13
CA THR A 49 2.80 1.74 -4.69
C THR A 49 4.21 2.17 -4.30
N ILE A 50 5.23 1.59 -4.92
CA ILE A 50 6.63 1.92 -4.65
C ILE A 50 7.41 2.03 -5.95
N SER A 51 8.19 3.10 -6.08
CA SER A 51 9.06 3.36 -7.24
C SER A 51 10.42 3.86 -6.77
N GLY A 52 11.45 3.72 -7.61
CA GLY A 52 12.81 4.21 -7.28
C GLY A 52 13.44 3.57 -6.03
N THR A 53 12.98 2.38 -5.62
CA THR A 53 13.55 1.59 -4.53
C THR A 53 14.26 0.40 -5.13
N ASP A 54 15.56 0.27 -4.86
CA ASP A 54 16.38 -0.80 -5.42
C ASP A 54 16.20 -2.13 -4.69
N LEU A 55 16.03 -2.09 -3.37
CA LEU A 55 15.95 -3.30 -2.54
C LEU A 55 15.04 -3.12 -1.33
N VAL A 56 14.22 -4.13 -1.05
CA VAL A 56 13.50 -4.30 0.22
C VAL A 56 14.21 -5.37 1.03
N VAL A 57 14.64 -5.02 2.25
CA VAL A 57 15.38 -5.91 3.15
C VAL A 57 14.54 -6.20 4.38
N GLY A 58 14.52 -7.46 4.79
CA GLY A 58 13.81 -7.91 5.99
C GLY A 58 14.39 -9.19 6.52
N ALA A 59 13.90 -9.65 7.67
CA ALA A 59 14.32 -10.93 8.22
C ALA A 59 13.90 -12.08 7.30
N ARG A 60 14.52 -13.25 7.51
CA ARG A 60 14.27 -14.47 6.71
C ARG A 60 12.76 -14.76 6.60
N SER A 61 12.21 -14.54 5.41
CA SER A 61 10.79 -14.69 5.07
C SER A 61 10.64 -14.84 3.55
N GLY A 62 9.44 -15.15 3.05
CA GLY A 62 9.18 -15.18 1.61
C GLY A 62 9.22 -13.78 1.01
N SER A 63 9.90 -13.60 -0.12
CA SER A 63 10.05 -12.28 -0.78
C SER A 63 8.71 -11.60 -1.08
N VAL A 64 7.72 -12.38 -1.52
CA VAL A 64 6.35 -11.89 -1.76
C VAL A 64 5.70 -11.43 -0.46
N GLN A 65 5.83 -12.21 0.62
CA GLN A 65 5.26 -11.85 1.92
C GLN A 65 5.90 -10.57 2.46
N LEU A 66 7.22 -10.45 2.38
CA LEU A 66 7.95 -9.24 2.79
C LEU A 66 7.45 -8.01 2.03
N LEU A 67 7.32 -8.11 0.70
CA LEU A 67 6.81 -7.01 -0.13
C LEU A 67 5.37 -6.63 0.24
N LEU A 68 4.47 -7.62 0.33
CA LEU A 68 3.07 -7.40 0.67
C LEU A 68 2.92 -6.75 2.04
N TYR A 69 3.71 -7.19 3.03
CA TYR A 69 3.65 -6.64 4.37
C TYR A 69 4.27 -5.23 4.44
N SER A 70 5.48 -5.04 3.91
CA SER A 70 6.24 -3.78 4.01
C SER A 70 5.76 -2.66 3.09
N VAL A 71 5.12 -2.96 1.96
CA VAL A 71 4.66 -1.95 0.99
C VAL A 71 3.14 -1.85 0.98
N PHE A 72 2.44 -2.98 0.99
CA PHE A 72 0.97 -3.02 0.88
C PHE A 72 0.24 -3.09 2.21
N ARG A 73 0.97 -3.31 3.31
CA ARG A 73 0.39 -3.54 4.65
C ARG A 73 -0.54 -4.77 4.69
N ILE A 74 -0.34 -5.72 3.79
CA ILE A 74 -1.15 -6.95 3.68
C ILE A 74 -0.41 -8.11 4.34
N GLY A 75 -1.12 -8.85 5.18
CA GLY A 75 -0.62 -10.03 5.86
C GLY A 75 -0.25 -9.79 7.33
N ASN A 76 0.56 -10.70 7.85
CA ASN A 76 0.96 -10.78 9.26
C ASN A 76 2.40 -10.34 9.44
N ALA A 77 2.73 -9.94 10.68
CA ALA A 77 4.09 -9.59 11.07
C ALA A 77 5.09 -10.67 10.66
N THR A 78 6.14 -10.24 9.95
CA THR A 78 7.33 -11.05 9.74
C THR A 78 8.26 -10.88 10.93
N ASN A 79 9.31 -11.71 11.01
CA ASN A 79 10.37 -11.47 11.98
C ASN A 79 10.98 -10.07 11.75
N ASN A 80 11.35 -9.41 12.85
CA ASN A 80 12.03 -8.12 12.80
C ASN A 80 13.52 -8.31 12.49
N ILE A 81 14.11 -7.34 11.81
CA ILE A 81 15.57 -7.18 11.74
C ILE A 81 16.05 -6.51 13.03
N SER A 82 17.21 -6.94 13.53
CA SER A 82 17.79 -6.33 14.72
C SER A 82 18.24 -4.90 14.43
N TRP A 83 18.17 -4.01 15.43
CA TRP A 83 18.67 -2.63 15.29
C TRP A 83 20.15 -2.59 14.89
N LYS A 84 20.96 -3.48 15.45
CA LYS A 84 22.37 -3.64 15.09
C LYS A 84 22.56 -3.96 13.61
N SER A 85 21.78 -4.90 13.06
CA SER A 85 21.83 -5.24 11.63
C SER A 85 21.43 -4.07 10.74
N TYR A 86 20.44 -3.28 11.17
CA TYR A 86 20.08 -2.06 10.46
C TYR A 86 21.24 -1.04 10.47
N GLN A 87 21.88 -0.82 11.62
CA GLN A 87 23.03 0.08 11.73
C GLN A 87 24.19 -0.34 10.83
N GLU A 88 24.52 -1.65 10.80
CA GLU A 88 25.54 -2.21 9.91
C GLU A 88 25.24 -1.96 8.43
N LEU A 89 23.97 -2.09 8.02
CA LEU A 89 23.55 -1.76 6.65
C LEU A 89 23.72 -0.27 6.36
N THR A 90 23.25 0.61 7.25
CA THR A 90 23.33 2.07 7.06
C THR A 90 24.77 2.61 7.04
N ALA A 91 25.72 1.89 7.66
CA ALA A 91 27.13 2.25 7.64
C ALA A 91 27.84 1.90 6.31
N SER A 92 27.19 1.13 5.43
CA SER A 92 27.78 0.74 4.15
C SER A 92 27.83 1.92 3.18
N PRO A 93 28.98 2.23 2.57
CA PRO A 93 29.11 3.33 1.61
C PRO A 93 28.33 3.10 0.31
N GLN A 94 27.87 1.86 0.07
CA GLN A 94 27.06 1.52 -1.10
C GLN A 94 25.59 1.91 -0.94
N ILE A 95 25.16 2.30 0.26
CA ILE A 95 23.76 2.62 0.56
C ILE A 95 23.62 4.14 0.69
N ALA A 96 22.96 4.77 -0.29
CA ALA A 96 22.78 6.22 -0.30
C ALA A 96 21.80 6.72 0.76
N TRP A 97 20.76 5.95 1.07
CA TRP A 97 19.74 6.25 2.06
C TRP A 97 18.99 4.99 2.47
N THR A 98 18.35 5.02 3.64
CA THR A 98 17.47 3.94 4.10
C THR A 98 16.21 4.52 4.73
N ILE A 99 15.14 3.72 4.65
CA ILE A 99 13.86 3.99 5.29
C ILE A 99 13.52 2.77 6.15
N PRO A 100 13.71 2.82 7.48
CA PRO A 100 13.31 1.72 8.35
C PRO A 100 11.80 1.69 8.46
N LEU A 101 11.23 0.49 8.50
CA LEU A 101 9.79 0.26 8.59
C LEU A 101 9.51 -0.70 9.74
N SER A 102 8.69 -0.27 10.70
CA SER A 102 8.17 -1.12 11.78
C SER A 102 6.65 -1.10 11.74
N LEU A 103 6.04 -2.28 11.80
CA LEU A 103 4.61 -2.51 11.61
C LEU A 103 4.12 -3.47 12.69
N GLY A 104 2.83 -3.42 13.02
CA GLY A 104 2.24 -4.35 13.98
C GLY A 104 0.99 -3.76 14.65
N ASP A 105 0.98 -2.45 14.82
CA ASP A 105 -0.09 -1.74 15.52
C ASP A 105 -1.13 -1.16 14.56
N SER A 106 -2.26 -0.73 15.13
CA SER A 106 -3.34 -0.12 14.40
C SER A 106 -3.98 1.04 15.15
N HIS A 107 -4.72 1.85 14.41
CA HIS A 107 -5.56 2.91 14.93
C HIS A 107 -6.89 2.87 14.18
N GLN A 108 -7.99 2.54 14.88
CA GLN A 108 -9.34 2.50 14.29
C GLN A 108 -9.41 1.66 12.99
N GLY A 109 -8.68 0.53 12.96
CA GLY A 109 -8.61 -0.35 11.78
C GLY A 109 -7.63 0.08 10.67
N PHE A 110 -6.98 1.24 10.80
CA PHE A 110 -5.88 1.65 9.93
C PHE A 110 -4.54 1.19 10.49
N ARG A 111 -3.59 0.91 9.60
CA ARG A 111 -2.27 0.40 10.00
C ARG A 111 -1.40 1.54 10.49
N VAL A 112 -0.64 1.29 11.56
CA VAL A 112 0.40 2.20 12.05
C VAL A 112 1.75 1.72 11.52
N LEU A 113 2.52 2.66 10.98
CA LEU A 113 3.89 2.48 10.54
C LEU A 113 4.83 3.34 11.39
N GLY A 114 5.75 2.70 12.10
CA GLY A 114 6.93 3.35 12.65
C GLY A 114 8.00 3.51 11.57
N THR A 115 8.51 4.72 11.38
CA THR A 115 9.57 5.01 10.41
C THR A 115 10.36 6.26 10.84
N ASN A 116 11.20 6.80 9.97
CA ASN A 116 11.94 8.05 10.22
C ASN A 116 11.62 9.10 9.16
N GLN A 117 12.25 10.28 9.27
CA GLN A 117 12.03 11.40 8.34
C GLN A 117 12.45 11.10 6.90
N ASN A 118 13.34 10.12 6.67
CA ASN A 118 13.74 9.70 5.33
C ASN A 118 12.54 9.14 4.54
N TYR A 119 11.50 8.65 5.21
CA TYR A 119 10.26 8.22 4.58
C TYR A 119 9.68 9.33 3.70
N PHE A 120 9.47 10.52 4.25
CA PHE A 120 8.88 11.65 3.52
C PHE A 120 9.84 12.23 2.47
N ARG A 121 11.15 12.09 2.67
CA ARG A 121 12.17 12.61 1.75
C ARG A 121 12.41 11.73 0.54
N TYR A 122 12.51 10.41 0.72
CA TYR A 122 12.99 9.48 -0.30
C TYR A 122 11.92 8.53 -0.83
N TYR A 123 10.82 8.30 -0.12
CA TYR A 123 9.77 7.42 -0.63
C TYR A 123 9.19 7.99 -1.93
N ARG A 124 9.06 7.12 -2.94
CA ARG A 124 8.45 7.48 -4.22
C ARG A 124 7.36 6.49 -4.60
N PHE A 125 6.31 6.97 -5.23
CA PHE A 125 5.19 6.17 -5.70
C PHE A 125 4.77 6.56 -7.13
N GLY A 126 4.08 5.66 -7.82
CA GLY A 126 3.69 5.81 -9.22
C GLY A 126 4.90 6.12 -10.11
N ASP A 127 4.78 7.17 -10.92
CA ASP A 127 5.85 7.67 -11.79
C ASP A 127 6.90 8.48 -11.02
N LYS A 128 7.51 7.88 -9.99
CA LYS A 128 8.56 8.49 -9.14
C LYS A 128 8.13 9.80 -8.45
N ARG A 129 6.85 9.92 -8.10
CA ARG A 129 6.32 11.09 -7.38
C ARG A 129 6.77 11.06 -5.93
N THR A 130 7.09 12.24 -5.38
CA THR A 130 7.42 12.43 -3.97
C THR A 130 6.16 12.49 -3.12
N LEU A 131 6.28 12.14 -1.83
CA LEU A 131 5.21 12.41 -0.88
C LEU A 131 5.08 13.92 -0.66
N GLU A 132 3.84 14.41 -0.70
CA GLU A 132 3.51 15.81 -0.49
C GLU A 132 2.51 15.95 0.64
N PHE A 133 2.65 17.02 1.43
CA PHE A 133 1.70 17.34 2.49
C PHE A 133 0.54 18.14 1.92
N ALA A 134 -0.68 17.71 2.23
CA ALA A 134 -1.86 18.53 2.05
C ALA A 134 -1.93 19.61 3.15
N GLN A 135 -1.56 19.24 4.37
CA GLN A 135 -1.53 20.11 5.54
C GLN A 135 -0.38 19.71 6.46
N GLY A 136 0.20 20.69 7.17
CA GLY A 136 1.23 20.45 8.17
C GLY A 136 2.55 19.95 7.60
N GLN A 137 3.26 19.13 8.37
CA GLN A 137 4.63 18.70 8.06
C GLN A 137 4.93 17.31 8.60
N ALA A 138 6.12 16.81 8.29
CA ALA A 138 6.62 15.54 8.84
C ALA A 138 6.73 15.61 10.36
N PHE A 139 6.64 14.45 11.02
CA PHE A 139 6.87 14.36 12.45
C PHE A 139 8.29 14.79 12.84
N ALA A 140 8.41 15.51 13.95
CA ALA A 140 9.69 15.91 14.55
C ALA A 140 9.82 15.41 15.98
N GLY A 141 8.69 15.31 16.71
CA GLY A 141 8.60 14.75 18.05
C GLY A 141 8.35 13.25 18.07
N VAL A 142 8.55 12.67 19.26
CA VAL A 142 8.27 11.26 19.56
C VAL A 142 6.77 10.96 19.43
N PHE A 143 5.91 11.85 19.93
CA PHE A 143 4.45 11.70 19.92
C PHE A 143 3.77 12.50 18.80
N ASP A 144 4.42 12.58 17.65
CA ASP A 144 3.86 13.19 16.44
C ASP A 144 3.38 12.10 15.48
N ALA A 145 2.28 12.36 14.78
CA ALA A 145 1.72 11.47 13.77
C ALA A 145 1.42 12.20 12.47
N VAL A 146 1.73 11.53 11.35
CA VAL A 146 1.36 11.97 10.00
C VAL A 146 0.34 11.00 9.42
N LEU A 147 -0.80 11.53 9.00
CA LEU A 147 -1.91 10.74 8.49
C LEU A 147 -1.88 10.64 6.96
N GLY A 148 -2.16 9.45 6.46
CA GLY A 148 -2.58 9.26 5.08
C GLY A 148 -3.92 9.96 4.79
N ALA A 149 -4.15 10.33 3.54
CA ALA A 149 -5.31 11.12 3.15
C ALA A 149 -6.66 10.45 3.46
N GLU A 150 -6.75 9.12 3.35
CA GLU A 150 -7.98 8.37 3.63
C GLU A 150 -8.23 8.23 5.14
N VAL A 151 -7.16 8.09 5.95
CA VAL A 151 -7.28 8.08 7.42
C VAL A 151 -7.91 9.38 7.90
N ALA A 152 -7.32 10.52 7.51
CA ALA A 152 -7.81 11.84 7.92
C ALA A 152 -9.26 12.07 7.44
N ARG A 153 -9.58 11.76 6.19
CA ARG A 153 -10.92 11.95 5.63
C ARG A 153 -11.99 11.06 6.27
N LYS A 154 -11.69 9.77 6.53
CA LYS A 154 -12.68 8.82 7.07
C LYS A 154 -12.93 9.01 8.56
N LEU A 155 -11.89 9.36 9.32
CA LEU A 155 -11.99 9.57 10.77
C LEU A 155 -12.29 11.03 11.13
N GLY A 156 -12.24 11.94 10.15
CA GLY A 156 -12.51 13.36 10.36
C GLY A 156 -11.39 14.12 11.07
N TYR A 157 -10.16 13.59 11.06
CA TYR A 157 -9.04 14.21 11.76
C TYR A 157 -8.48 15.44 11.05
N GLN A 158 -8.03 16.38 11.86
CA GLN A 158 -7.38 17.63 11.51
C GLN A 158 -6.01 17.72 12.19
N LEU A 159 -5.23 18.74 11.84
CA LEU A 159 -3.99 19.02 12.55
C LEU A 159 -4.27 19.30 14.04
N SER A 160 -3.33 18.92 14.90
CA SER A 160 -3.38 19.01 16.37
C SER A 160 -4.32 18.04 17.07
N ASP A 161 -5.11 17.26 16.34
CA ASP A 161 -5.93 16.20 16.94
C ASP A 161 -5.06 15.15 17.63
N LYS A 162 -5.64 14.52 18.66
CA LYS A 162 -4.99 13.49 19.45
C LYS A 162 -5.49 12.11 19.04
N ILE A 163 -4.57 11.21 18.72
CA ILE A 163 -4.87 9.82 18.35
C ILE A 163 -4.20 8.85 19.32
N VAL A 164 -4.90 7.78 19.66
CA VAL A 164 -4.39 6.71 20.53
C VAL A 164 -4.15 5.47 19.69
N ILE A 165 -2.93 4.93 19.77
CA ILE A 165 -2.53 3.74 19.03
C ILE A 165 -2.86 2.50 19.87
N ALA A 166 -3.30 1.46 19.18
CA ALA A 166 -3.71 0.21 19.77
C ALA A 166 -2.81 -0.93 19.27
N HIS A 167 -2.50 -1.87 20.16
CA HIS A 167 -1.74 -3.05 19.79
C HIS A 167 -2.52 -3.98 18.86
N GLY A 168 -1.82 -4.51 17.86
CA GLY A 168 -2.38 -5.46 16.91
C GLY A 168 -3.31 -4.83 15.89
N THR A 169 -3.91 -5.68 15.05
CA THR A 169 -4.65 -5.27 13.84
C THR A 169 -6.16 -5.41 13.96
N SER A 170 -6.64 -5.92 15.09
CA SER A 170 -8.05 -6.14 15.38
C SER A 170 -8.68 -4.90 16.00
N THR A 171 -9.91 -4.58 15.62
CA THR A 171 -10.73 -3.49 16.19
C THR A 171 -10.99 -3.64 17.68
N VAL A 172 -10.74 -4.84 18.24
CA VAL A 172 -10.80 -5.16 19.66
C VAL A 172 -9.37 -5.36 20.14
N SER A 173 -8.68 -4.26 20.45
CA SER A 173 -7.37 -4.31 21.11
C SER A 173 -7.58 -4.35 22.62
N THR A 174 -6.99 -5.33 23.28
CA THR A 174 -7.06 -5.52 24.74
C THR A 174 -6.09 -4.63 25.53
N ALA A 175 -5.18 -3.94 24.84
CA ALA A 175 -4.27 -2.95 25.42
C ALA A 175 -4.25 -1.68 24.53
N LEU A 176 -4.74 -0.57 25.07
CA LEU A 176 -4.67 0.76 24.45
C LEU A 176 -3.54 1.54 25.11
N HIS A 177 -2.71 2.23 24.33
CA HIS A 177 -1.72 3.18 24.85
C HIS A 177 -2.38 4.54 25.17
N ALA A 178 -3.48 4.50 25.93
CA ALA A 178 -4.31 5.67 26.21
C ALA A 178 -3.60 6.74 27.03
N ASP A 179 -2.48 6.39 27.66
CA ASP A 179 -1.61 7.26 28.45
C ASP A 179 -0.66 8.13 27.59
N LYS A 180 -0.51 7.84 26.29
CA LYS A 180 0.44 8.52 25.39
C LYS A 180 -0.18 8.85 24.02
N PRO A 181 -1.06 9.86 23.94
CA PRO A 181 -1.69 10.23 22.68
C PRO A 181 -0.69 10.91 21.73
N PHE A 182 -0.73 10.50 20.46
CA PHE A 182 0.03 11.16 19.39
C PHE A 182 -0.73 12.37 18.87
N THR A 183 -0.01 13.40 18.48
CA THR A 183 -0.55 14.64 17.91
C THR A 183 -0.44 14.59 16.40
N VAL A 184 -1.53 14.85 15.68
CA VAL A 184 -1.50 14.93 14.23
C VAL A 184 -0.74 16.20 13.81
N THR A 185 0.44 16.03 13.22
CA THR A 185 1.29 17.15 12.76
C THR A 185 1.31 17.32 11.25
N GLY A 186 0.83 16.31 10.51
CA GLY A 186 0.75 16.37 9.05
C GLY A 186 -0.33 15.46 8.47
N ILE A 187 -0.85 15.87 7.32
CA ILE A 187 -1.76 15.06 6.50
C ILE A 187 -1.20 15.05 5.08
N LEU A 188 -0.98 13.85 4.53
CA LEU A 188 -0.47 13.68 3.18
C LEU A 188 -1.55 13.96 2.13
N LYS A 189 -1.12 14.42 0.94
CA LYS A 189 -1.99 14.45 -0.24
C LYS A 189 -2.36 13.01 -0.65
N PRO A 190 -3.55 12.80 -1.25
CA PRO A 190 -3.95 11.49 -1.74
C PRO A 190 -2.94 10.94 -2.74
N THR A 191 -2.49 9.71 -2.51
CA THR A 191 -1.54 8.99 -3.36
C THR A 191 -2.24 7.95 -4.24
N GLY A 192 -3.42 7.48 -3.83
CA GLY A 192 -4.12 6.35 -4.47
C GLY A 192 -3.50 4.99 -4.12
N THR A 193 -2.65 4.95 -3.09
CA THR A 193 -1.89 3.76 -2.68
C THR A 193 -2.21 3.40 -1.22
N PRO A 194 -1.76 2.23 -0.70
CA PRO A 194 -1.90 1.88 0.72
C PRO A 194 -1.39 2.93 1.72
N LEU A 195 -0.55 3.87 1.29
CA LEU A 195 -0.09 5.01 2.11
C LEU A 195 -1.26 5.87 2.61
N ASP A 196 -2.31 6.02 1.81
CA ASP A 196 -3.48 6.82 2.18
C ASP A 196 -4.22 6.24 3.39
N ARG A 197 -4.03 4.94 3.66
CA ARG A 197 -4.64 4.16 4.75
C ARG A 197 -3.66 3.84 5.88
N THR A 198 -2.58 4.62 5.99
CA THR A 198 -1.51 4.41 6.97
C THR A 198 -1.37 5.64 7.89
N VAL A 199 -1.19 5.39 9.19
CA VAL A 199 -0.72 6.36 10.18
C VAL A 199 0.78 6.21 10.31
N HIS A 200 1.54 7.30 10.21
CA HIS A 200 2.99 7.29 10.25
C HIS A 200 3.46 7.95 11.54
N ILE A 201 4.29 7.26 12.30
CA ILE A 201 4.92 7.77 13.52
C ILE A 201 6.43 7.52 13.47
N SER A 202 7.17 8.16 14.38
CA SER A 202 8.58 7.90 14.58
C SER A 202 8.82 6.47 15.12
N LEU A 203 9.99 5.91 14.85
CA LEU A 203 10.40 4.63 15.46
C LEU A 203 10.45 4.74 16.99
N GLU A 204 10.96 5.87 17.47
CA GLU A 204 11.04 6.22 18.89
C GLU A 204 9.64 6.33 19.49
N GLY A 205 8.66 6.85 18.74
CA GLY A 205 7.26 6.90 19.14
C GLY A 205 6.66 5.50 19.29
N LEU A 206 6.97 4.59 18.36
CA LEU A 206 6.52 3.20 18.44
C LEU A 206 7.18 2.47 19.62
N GLU A 207 8.47 2.67 19.86
CA GLU A 207 9.17 2.11 21.02
C GLU A 207 8.63 2.69 22.33
N ALA A 208 8.31 3.98 22.39
CA ALA A 208 7.80 4.63 23.61
C ALA A 208 6.43 4.09 24.06
N VAL A 209 5.70 3.42 23.18
CA VAL A 209 4.44 2.74 23.52
C VAL A 209 4.61 1.25 23.82
N HIS A 210 5.72 0.62 23.43
CA HIS A 210 6.02 -0.80 23.71
C HIS A 210 6.82 -0.99 25.00
#